data_AF-A0A1K2DKF8-F1
#
_entry.id   AF-A0A1K2DKF8-F1
#
_cell.length_a   1.000
_cell.length_b   1.000
_cell.length_c   1.000
_cell.angle_alpha   90.00
_cell.angle_beta   90.00
_cell.angle_gamma   90.00
#
_symmetry.space_group_name_H-M   'P 1'
#
loop_
_entity.id
_entity.type
_entity.pdbx_description
1 polymer ?
#
loop_
_entity_poly.entity_id
_entity_poly.type
_entity_poly.pdbx_seq_one_letter_code
_entity_poly.pdbx_strand_id
1 'polypeptide(L)'
;MHGDPVLGDLTDADRASAAAALRSAEHAWDIRAAALSGSGTDGAGQTTSVLRGGPAGPDAPAPAKRPAVHPDLPPHSTAQWEQTLADLVNGRIETVLFIEFTSERINMIKAVADRSGIPRQTATESTDWNSVAPLFDPCEEILRFQLAGGIGTLPVVGRKEFDNAVTRWLRGHVPSSCAHTVVLFNRRAGWLLLDRATELLRITYAPRAELGPAPAGPVAPGEAGGRPGPAHGTDTEGAVREALRTAPLTADHTLLLARVDRRTGTVHAHTHVLFPAGSRLRHGETATAEITVHGGPNGRTPVILPVLAAADGDGPVMLSARQTALTAFAPARLSFVLRGPGEVTLLRPAGGTPGAPAADDSPVAPPEVSALVGRLPRRIVRPPALDVFFTVEMSGAEPEETAERLAFVRDVIAALARRHGSGDGLRVGVVGHYDHVVRETAYTPRSLLLLTVPAGPAQSARASLADWRPTRHEQDTVSSLEDALKKVGSATARPGGPQGRPAERALLIVGRRPPGTPEQHGVVPACPLGADWRAELRAIQGRGVRVRTRLEKSRPCSGREADAVRRYTADAWNTLSADGSFRQGVDTAADVAEALAPEWRWDGPPCRLALATPLL
;
A
#
# COMPACT_ATOMS: atom_id res chain seq x y z
N MET A 1 29.12 29.53 16.75
CA MET A 1 28.54 28.94 17.98
C MET A 1 27.78 27.68 17.57
N HIS A 2 28.44 26.52 17.59
CA HIS A 2 27.73 25.24 17.51
C HIS A 2 27.40 24.87 18.94
N GLY A 3 26.11 24.87 19.28
CA GLY A 3 25.64 24.51 20.62
C GLY A 3 26.01 23.07 20.93
N ASP A 4 26.38 22.82 22.18
CA ASP A 4 26.63 21.47 22.69
C ASP A 4 25.43 20.56 22.37
N PRO A 5 25.66 19.34 21.86
CA PRO A 5 24.59 18.37 21.68
C PRO A 5 24.08 17.96 23.07
N VAL A 6 22.93 18.50 23.45
CA VAL A 6 22.19 18.05 24.65
C VAL A 6 21.69 16.64 24.35
N LEU A 7 22.30 15.64 25.00
CA LEU A 7 21.76 14.29 25.06
C LEU A 7 20.35 14.40 25.67
N GLY A 8 19.33 14.15 24.86
CA GLY A 8 17.94 14.14 25.32
C GLY A 8 17.71 13.09 26.41
N ASP A 9 16.52 13.13 27.03
CA ASP A 9 16.15 12.18 28.07
C ASP A 9 16.27 10.73 27.57
N LEU A 10 16.88 9.86 28.39
CA LEU A 10 17.02 8.43 28.13
C LEU A 10 15.66 7.80 27.82
N THR A 11 15.47 7.37 26.57
CA THR A 11 14.25 6.67 26.15
C THR A 11 14.25 5.23 26.67
N ASP A 12 13.09 4.58 26.70
CA ASP A 12 13.00 3.15 27.04
C ASP A 12 13.81 2.27 26.08
N ALA A 13 13.92 2.68 24.81
CA ALA A 13 14.77 2.03 23.83
C ALA A 13 16.26 2.15 24.20
N ASP A 14 16.70 3.31 24.69
CA ASP A 14 18.08 3.52 25.14
C ASP A 14 18.39 2.69 26.38
N ARG A 15 17.45 2.60 27.33
CA ARG A 15 17.58 1.75 28.53
C ARG A 15 17.62 0.27 28.16
N ALA A 16 16.78 -0.19 27.23
CA ALA A 16 16.79 -1.55 26.74
C ALA A 16 18.10 -1.90 26.01
N SER A 17 18.61 -0.96 25.20
CA SER A 17 19.89 -1.06 24.50
C SER A 17 21.07 -1.13 25.47
N ALA A 18 21.12 -0.25 26.48
CA ALA A 18 22.14 -0.26 27.52
C ALA A 18 22.12 -1.54 28.36
N ALA A 19 20.93 -2.00 28.76
CA ALA A 19 20.77 -3.26 29.50
C ALA A 19 21.21 -4.47 28.67
N ALA A 20 20.92 -4.48 27.36
CA ALA A 20 21.40 -5.52 26.45
C ALA A 20 22.93 -5.49 26.27
N ALA A 21 23.52 -4.29 26.17
CA ALA A 21 24.97 -4.12 26.09
C ALA A 21 25.68 -4.60 27.36
N LEU A 22 25.13 -4.31 28.54
CA LEU A 22 25.62 -4.80 29.84
C LEU A 22 25.57 -6.34 29.92
N ARG A 23 24.42 -6.96 29.59
CA ARG A 23 24.30 -8.43 29.55
C ARG A 23 25.29 -9.07 28.56
N SER A 24 25.54 -8.41 27.43
CA SER A 24 26.54 -8.90 26.47
C SER A 24 27.97 -8.78 26.99
N ALA A 25 28.29 -7.72 27.72
CA ALA A 25 29.60 -7.54 28.33
C ALA A 25 29.84 -8.57 29.45
N GLU A 26 28.82 -8.82 30.26
CA GLU A 26 28.80 -9.87 31.30
C GLU A 26 29.04 -11.24 30.66
N HIS A 27 28.26 -11.62 29.66
CA HIS A 27 28.42 -12.88 28.93
C HIS A 27 29.82 -13.04 28.29
N ALA A 28 30.35 -11.97 27.69
CA ALA A 28 31.69 -11.99 27.10
C ALA A 28 32.80 -12.07 28.17
N TRP A 29 32.57 -11.52 29.36
CA TRP A 29 33.47 -11.65 30.51
C TRP A 29 33.43 -13.09 31.05
N ASP A 30 32.25 -13.70 31.20
CA ASP A 30 32.07 -15.07 31.67
C ASP A 30 32.77 -16.07 30.74
N ILE A 31 32.58 -15.92 29.42
CA ILE A 31 33.27 -16.76 28.42
C ILE A 31 34.78 -16.58 28.50
N ARG A 32 35.28 -15.36 28.68
CA ARG A 32 36.73 -15.12 28.82
C ARG A 32 37.27 -15.67 30.13
N ALA A 33 36.54 -15.57 31.23
CA ALA A 33 36.91 -16.17 32.51
C ALA A 33 36.99 -17.69 32.39
N ALA A 34 36.00 -18.31 31.73
CA ALA A 34 36.01 -19.74 31.40
C ALA A 34 37.18 -20.13 30.47
N ALA A 35 37.45 -19.35 29.42
CA ALA A 35 38.56 -19.62 28.50
C ALA A 35 39.94 -19.44 29.16
N LEU A 36 40.15 -18.37 29.93
CA LEU A 36 41.39 -18.10 30.68
C LEU A 36 41.66 -19.15 31.76
N SER A 37 40.62 -19.77 32.29
CA SER A 37 40.78 -20.91 33.19
C SER A 37 41.30 -22.17 32.48
N GLY A 38 41.20 -22.25 31.14
CA GLY A 38 41.56 -23.41 30.32
C GLY A 38 42.88 -23.34 29.55
N SER A 39 43.52 -22.17 29.40
CA SER A 39 44.74 -22.02 28.59
C SER A 39 45.98 -21.72 29.44
N GLY A 40 46.76 -22.75 29.76
CA GLY A 40 48.12 -22.62 30.29
C GLY A 40 49.10 -23.43 29.44
N THR A 41 49.84 -22.75 28.57
CA THR A 41 51.13 -23.22 28.04
C THR A 41 52.20 -22.89 29.09
N ASP A 42 52.92 -23.91 29.55
CA ASP A 42 54.03 -23.88 30.50
C ASP A 42 53.68 -23.63 31.98
N GLY A 43 53.41 -24.73 32.70
CA GLY A 43 53.27 -24.73 34.17
C GLY A 43 52.45 -25.91 34.71
N ALA A 44 52.89 -27.14 34.44
CA ALA A 44 52.15 -28.40 34.63
C ALA A 44 51.82 -28.83 36.09
N GLY A 45 51.74 -27.92 37.06
CA GLY A 45 51.56 -28.29 38.47
C GLY A 45 50.54 -27.50 39.30
N GLN A 46 50.02 -26.35 38.83
CA GLN A 46 49.21 -25.47 39.70
C GLN A 46 47.83 -25.09 39.14
N THR A 47 47.60 -25.18 37.84
CA THR A 47 46.32 -24.79 37.20
C THR A 47 45.29 -25.92 37.09
N THR A 48 45.68 -27.18 37.34
CA THR A 48 44.73 -28.28 37.57
C THR A 48 43.90 -28.12 38.85
N SER A 49 44.24 -27.13 39.69
CA SER A 49 43.51 -26.84 40.94
C SER A 49 42.35 -25.84 40.78
N VAL A 50 42.23 -25.17 39.63
CA VAL A 50 41.27 -24.05 39.42
C VAL A 50 40.18 -24.36 38.38
N LEU A 51 40.39 -25.33 37.49
CA LEU A 51 39.30 -26.01 36.75
C LEU A 51 39.09 -27.39 37.36
N ARG A 52 38.19 -27.49 38.35
CA ARG A 52 38.03 -28.69 39.18
C ARG A 52 37.02 -29.69 38.60
N GLY A 53 37.49 -30.46 37.64
CA GLY A 53 37.21 -31.89 37.59
C GLY A 53 38.49 -32.62 37.98
N GLY A 54 38.70 -32.81 39.29
CA GLY A 54 39.97 -33.33 39.84
C GLY A 54 40.40 -34.69 39.24
N PRO A 55 41.67 -35.08 39.39
CA PRO A 55 42.15 -36.38 38.94
C PRO A 55 41.38 -37.51 39.64
N ALA A 56 41.22 -38.63 38.95
CA ALA A 56 40.55 -39.80 39.48
C ALA A 56 41.21 -40.25 40.80
N GLY A 57 40.40 -40.70 41.76
CA GLY A 57 40.91 -41.23 43.03
C GLY A 57 41.89 -42.39 42.79
N PRO A 58 42.81 -42.66 43.74
CA PRO A 58 43.95 -43.56 43.54
C PRO A 58 43.61 -45.00 43.12
N ASP A 59 42.35 -45.44 43.28
CA ASP A 59 41.87 -46.77 42.90
C ASP A 59 40.97 -46.79 41.64
N ALA A 60 40.83 -45.68 40.93
CA ALA A 60 40.02 -45.62 39.72
C ALA A 60 40.85 -46.04 38.49
N PRO A 61 40.38 -47.01 37.67
CA PRO A 61 41.07 -47.38 36.43
C PRO A 61 41.23 -46.14 35.54
N ALA A 62 42.44 -45.99 34.98
CA ALA A 62 42.86 -44.82 34.22
C ALA A 62 41.77 -44.37 33.24
N PRO A 63 41.42 -43.06 33.19
CA PRO A 63 40.45 -42.58 32.22
C PRO A 63 40.98 -42.90 30.83
N ALA A 64 40.13 -43.56 30.02
CA ALA A 64 40.37 -43.70 28.59
C ALA A 64 40.78 -42.33 28.03
N LYS A 65 41.82 -42.33 27.18
CA LYS A 65 42.31 -41.16 26.43
C LYS A 65 41.16 -40.19 26.17
N ARG A 66 41.36 -38.90 26.53
CA ARG A 66 40.53 -37.79 26.04
C ARG A 66 40.21 -38.10 24.57
N PRO A 67 38.93 -38.21 24.16
CA PRO A 67 38.64 -38.04 22.76
C PRO A 67 39.24 -36.69 22.41
N ALA A 68 40.13 -36.68 21.41
CA ALA A 68 40.63 -35.43 20.87
C ALA A 68 39.41 -34.52 20.66
N VAL A 69 39.52 -33.26 21.08
CA VAL A 69 38.65 -32.22 20.53
C VAL A 69 38.91 -32.30 19.03
N HIS A 70 38.04 -33.00 18.31
CA HIS A 70 38.10 -33.04 16.86
C HIS A 70 37.93 -31.59 16.42
N PRO A 71 38.94 -30.99 15.75
CA PRO A 71 38.82 -29.62 15.25
C PRO A 71 37.74 -29.51 14.15
N ASP A 72 37.30 -30.66 13.61
CA ASP A 72 36.34 -30.76 12.53
C ASP A 72 35.01 -31.35 13.04
N LEU A 73 34.21 -30.53 13.71
CA LEU A 73 32.77 -30.78 13.82
C LEU A 73 32.10 -30.30 12.52
N PRO A 74 31.16 -31.06 11.95
CA PRO A 74 30.64 -30.79 10.61
C PRO A 74 30.07 -29.38 10.54
N PRO A 75 30.30 -28.66 9.42
CA PRO A 75 29.66 -27.38 9.19
C PRO A 75 28.15 -27.55 9.31
N HIS A 76 27.46 -26.49 9.74
CA HIS A 76 26.01 -26.34 9.68
C HIS A 76 25.40 -27.27 8.63
N SER A 77 24.57 -28.25 9.04
CA SER A 77 23.97 -29.16 8.07
C SER A 77 22.78 -28.47 7.41
N THR A 78 23.05 -27.38 6.69
CA THR A 78 22.05 -26.59 5.96
C THR A 78 21.18 -27.52 5.13
N ALA A 79 21.76 -28.48 4.40
CA ALA A 79 20.99 -29.48 3.65
C ALA A 79 20.01 -30.32 4.49
N GLN A 80 20.39 -30.74 5.71
CA GLN A 80 19.51 -31.51 6.60
C GLN A 80 18.40 -30.64 7.20
N TRP A 81 18.73 -29.40 7.58
CA TRP A 81 17.74 -28.42 8.00
C TRP A 81 16.74 -28.13 6.87
N GLU A 82 17.27 -27.90 5.68
CA GLU A 82 16.49 -27.63 4.50
C GLU A 82 15.54 -28.77 4.15
N GLN A 83 16.01 -30.01 4.26
CA GLN A 83 15.21 -31.22 4.11
C GLN A 83 14.16 -31.33 5.22
N THR A 84 14.51 -31.03 6.47
CA THR A 84 13.57 -31.07 7.61
C THR A 84 12.42 -30.08 7.41
N LEU A 85 12.70 -28.86 6.95
CA LEU A 85 11.67 -27.89 6.58
C LEU A 85 10.81 -28.38 5.43
N ALA A 86 11.42 -28.94 4.37
CA ALA A 86 10.69 -29.51 3.26
C ALA A 86 9.83 -30.71 3.67
N ASP A 87 10.26 -31.50 4.65
CA ASP A 87 9.47 -32.61 5.19
C ASP A 87 8.29 -32.08 6.01
N LEU A 88 8.49 -31.01 6.79
CA LEU A 88 7.46 -30.38 7.60
C LEU A 88 6.35 -29.76 6.74
N VAL A 89 6.71 -28.90 5.78
CA VAL A 89 5.71 -28.19 4.97
C VAL A 89 4.97 -29.11 3.99
N ASN A 90 5.57 -30.23 3.59
CA ASN A 90 4.92 -31.26 2.77
C ASN A 90 4.18 -32.32 3.62
N GLY A 91 4.09 -32.15 4.93
CA GLY A 91 3.36 -33.06 5.82
C GLY A 91 3.98 -34.45 6.00
N ARG A 92 5.24 -34.66 5.58
CA ARG A 92 5.99 -35.91 5.82
C ARG A 92 6.38 -36.07 7.29
N ILE A 93 6.49 -34.96 8.01
CA ILE A 93 6.57 -34.92 9.47
C ILE A 93 5.52 -33.93 9.98
N GLU A 94 4.80 -34.32 11.02
CA GLU A 94 3.72 -33.48 11.57
C GLU A 94 4.24 -32.35 12.45
N THR A 95 5.40 -32.55 13.08
CA THR A 95 5.94 -31.65 14.10
C THR A 95 7.46 -31.68 14.09
N VAL A 96 8.07 -30.49 14.25
CA VAL A 96 9.49 -30.31 14.57
C VAL A 96 9.60 -29.74 15.99
N LEU A 97 10.54 -30.27 16.77
CA LEU A 97 10.81 -29.83 18.13
C LEU A 97 12.21 -29.20 18.19
N PHE A 98 12.26 -27.89 18.42
CA PHE A 98 13.50 -27.17 18.62
C PHE A 98 13.88 -27.22 20.09
N ILE A 99 15.13 -27.57 20.38
CA ILE A 99 15.67 -27.57 21.74
C ILE A 99 16.91 -26.68 21.79
N GLU A 100 16.94 -25.78 22.76
CA GLU A 100 18.08 -24.91 23.05
C GLU A 100 18.45 -24.97 24.53
N PHE A 101 19.73 -25.18 24.82
CA PHE A 101 20.29 -25.08 26.17
C PHE A 101 20.94 -23.70 26.33
N THR A 102 20.32 -22.83 27.13
CA THR A 102 20.86 -21.50 27.44
C THR A 102 21.43 -21.47 28.87
N SER A 103 22.13 -20.40 29.23
CA SER A 103 22.64 -20.18 30.60
C SER A 103 21.53 -20.01 31.65
N GLU A 104 20.32 -19.62 31.22
CA GLU A 104 19.20 -19.37 32.13
C GLU A 104 18.28 -20.59 32.23
N ARG A 105 17.98 -21.22 31.09
CA ARG A 105 16.86 -22.14 30.93
C ARG A 105 17.10 -23.10 29.76
N ILE A 106 16.36 -24.21 29.75
CA ILE A 106 16.22 -25.09 28.60
C ILE A 106 14.94 -24.71 27.87
N ASN A 107 15.05 -24.31 26.61
CA ASN A 107 13.91 -23.89 25.80
C ASN A 107 13.53 -24.99 24.81
N MET A 108 12.22 -25.26 24.73
CA MET A 108 11.62 -26.22 23.81
C MET A 108 10.53 -25.52 23.00
N ILE A 109 10.66 -25.49 21.68
CA ILE A 109 9.68 -24.84 20.80
C ILE A 109 9.14 -25.86 19.81
N LYS A 110 7.82 -25.99 19.77
CA LYS A 110 7.12 -26.87 18.84
C LYS A 110 6.67 -26.09 17.61
N ALA A 111 7.06 -26.56 16.42
CA ALA A 111 6.57 -26.03 15.16
C ALA A 111 5.79 -27.08 14.36
N VAL A 112 4.71 -26.64 13.72
CA VAL A 112 3.90 -27.44 12.79
C VAL A 112 3.64 -26.66 11.52
N ALA A 113 3.42 -27.33 10.39
CA ALA A 113 2.84 -26.67 9.22
C ALA A 113 1.32 -26.60 9.38
N ASP A 114 0.72 -25.44 9.10
CA ASP A 114 -0.73 -25.35 8.98
C ASP A 114 -1.23 -26.03 7.69
N ARG A 115 -2.55 -26.04 7.48
CA ARG A 115 -3.16 -26.69 6.30
C ARG A 115 -2.74 -26.08 4.96
N SER A 116 -2.17 -24.87 4.97
CA SER A 116 -1.61 -24.22 3.77
C SER A 116 -0.13 -24.53 3.59
N GLY A 117 0.47 -25.36 4.45
CA GLY A 117 1.90 -25.64 4.43
C GLY A 117 2.74 -24.49 5.00
N ILE A 118 2.14 -23.54 5.74
CA ILE A 118 2.87 -22.44 6.36
C ILE A 118 3.34 -22.90 7.75
N PRO A 119 4.65 -22.95 8.02
CA PRO A 119 5.17 -23.34 9.32
C PRO A 119 4.88 -22.28 10.39
N ARG A 120 4.37 -22.72 11.54
CA ARG A 120 4.07 -21.86 12.70
C ARG A 120 4.56 -22.49 14.00
N GLN A 121 4.96 -21.64 14.93
CA GLN A 121 5.19 -22.03 16.32
C GLN A 121 3.84 -22.24 17.01
N THR A 122 3.71 -23.33 17.77
CA THR A 122 2.44 -23.71 18.41
C THR A 122 2.53 -23.85 19.92
N ALA A 123 3.71 -24.16 20.44
CA ALA A 123 3.97 -24.22 21.86
C ALA A 123 5.41 -23.79 22.13
N THR A 124 5.58 -23.00 23.20
CA THR A 124 6.88 -22.59 23.73
C THR A 124 6.90 -23.02 25.19
N GLU A 125 7.81 -23.94 25.51
CA GLU A 125 8.04 -24.43 26.85
C GLU A 125 9.45 -24.04 27.28
N SER A 126 9.60 -23.71 28.56
CA SER A 126 10.87 -23.33 29.14
C SER A 126 11.00 -23.97 30.50
N THR A 127 12.16 -24.58 30.77
CA THR A 127 12.45 -25.23 32.06
C THR A 127 13.72 -24.67 32.67
N ASP A 128 13.62 -24.24 33.92
CA ASP A 128 14.78 -23.75 34.67
C ASP A 128 15.76 -24.88 35.02
N TRP A 129 17.06 -24.57 35.02
CA TRP A 129 18.09 -25.56 35.33
C TRP A 129 17.94 -26.18 36.73
N ASN A 130 17.47 -25.43 37.71
CA ASN A 130 17.23 -25.92 39.07
C ASN A 130 16.12 -26.99 39.13
N SER A 131 15.18 -26.96 38.18
CA SER A 131 14.14 -28.00 38.04
C SER A 131 14.68 -29.26 37.36
N VAL A 132 15.65 -29.11 36.46
CA VAL A 132 16.28 -30.22 35.72
C VAL A 132 17.30 -30.94 36.59
N ALA A 133 18.16 -30.17 37.25
CA ALA A 133 19.27 -30.63 38.06
C ALA A 133 19.27 -29.85 39.40
N PRO A 134 18.52 -30.32 40.41
CA PRO A 134 18.42 -29.69 41.74
C PRO A 134 19.74 -29.61 42.53
N LEU A 135 20.82 -30.13 41.95
CA LEU A 135 22.19 -30.10 42.44
C LEU A 135 22.84 -28.72 42.24
N PHE A 136 22.28 -27.89 41.37
CA PHE A 136 22.73 -26.51 41.17
C PHE A 136 22.33 -25.61 42.34
N ASP A 137 23.11 -24.56 42.56
CA ASP A 137 22.79 -23.55 43.54
C ASP A 137 21.55 -22.75 43.09
N PRO A 138 20.58 -22.47 43.99
CA PRO A 138 19.40 -21.69 43.64
C PRO A 138 19.71 -20.24 43.24
N CYS A 139 20.89 -19.71 43.59
CA CYS A 139 21.35 -18.39 43.16
C CYS A 139 21.77 -18.40 41.67
N GLU A 140 21.10 -17.60 40.84
CA GLU A 140 21.33 -17.55 39.39
C GLU A 140 22.79 -17.21 39.01
N GLU A 141 23.43 -16.32 39.76
CA GLU A 141 24.82 -15.91 39.52
C GLU A 141 25.79 -17.09 39.73
N ILE A 142 25.56 -17.89 40.79
CA ILE A 142 26.36 -19.08 41.11
C ILE A 142 26.08 -20.21 40.11
N LEU A 143 24.81 -20.40 39.74
CA LEU A 143 24.39 -21.35 38.71
C LEU A 143 25.11 -21.10 37.38
N ARG A 144 25.22 -19.84 36.94
CA ARG A 144 25.95 -19.48 35.70
C ARG A 144 27.41 -19.94 35.75
N PHE A 145 28.11 -19.70 36.86
CA PHE A 145 29.47 -20.19 37.05
C PHE A 145 29.54 -21.72 37.07
N GLN A 146 28.58 -22.40 37.72
CA GLN A 146 28.52 -23.87 37.74
C GLN A 146 28.29 -24.43 36.33
N LEU A 147 27.40 -23.85 35.52
CA LEU A 147 27.13 -24.23 34.14
C LEU A 147 28.34 -24.02 33.21
N ALA A 148 29.13 -22.97 33.45
CA ALA A 148 30.37 -22.71 32.73
C ALA A 148 31.51 -23.71 33.07
N GLY A 149 31.42 -24.44 34.20
CA GLY A 149 32.43 -25.41 34.64
C GLY A 149 32.96 -25.19 36.08
N GLY A 150 32.43 -24.19 36.79
CA GLY A 150 32.78 -23.84 38.16
C GLY A 150 34.01 -22.93 38.29
N ILE A 151 34.02 -22.08 39.33
CA ILE A 151 35.17 -21.25 39.73
C ILE A 151 35.37 -21.35 41.26
N GLY A 152 36.61 -21.51 41.72
CA GLY A 152 36.95 -21.40 43.15
C GLY A 152 36.59 -22.62 44.02
N THR A 153 36.06 -22.37 45.23
CA THR A 153 35.73 -23.38 46.25
C THR A 153 34.27 -23.81 46.24
N LEU A 154 33.49 -23.40 45.23
CA LEU A 154 32.09 -23.78 45.11
C LEU A 154 31.94 -25.32 44.99
N PRO A 155 30.88 -25.91 45.56
CA PRO A 155 30.62 -27.34 45.44
C PRO A 155 30.55 -27.76 43.97
N VAL A 156 31.32 -28.78 43.59
CA VAL A 156 31.36 -29.31 42.22
C VAL A 156 30.06 -30.06 41.96
N VAL A 157 29.36 -29.69 40.88
CA VAL A 157 28.24 -30.48 40.38
C VAL A 157 28.79 -31.77 39.80
N GLY A 158 28.44 -32.89 40.42
CA GLY A 158 28.91 -34.20 39.99
C GLY A 158 28.47 -34.50 38.55
N ARG A 159 29.44 -34.83 37.69
CA ARG A 159 29.20 -35.02 36.24
C ARG A 159 28.20 -36.14 35.97
N LYS A 160 28.27 -37.23 36.73
CA LYS A 160 27.38 -38.38 36.56
C LYS A 160 25.95 -38.02 36.97
N GLU A 161 25.81 -37.23 38.03
CA GLU A 161 24.54 -36.72 38.53
C GLU A 161 23.91 -35.76 37.52
N PHE A 162 24.69 -34.83 36.95
CA PHE A 162 24.25 -33.94 35.87
C PHE A 162 23.82 -34.72 34.62
N ASP A 163 24.66 -35.66 34.15
CA ASP A 163 24.36 -36.47 32.98
C ASP A 163 23.05 -37.26 33.16
N ASN A 164 22.85 -37.85 34.35
CA ASN A 164 21.63 -38.57 34.70
C ASN A 164 20.40 -37.63 34.78
N ALA A 165 20.57 -36.43 35.32
CA ALA A 165 19.51 -35.43 35.46
C ALA A 165 19.02 -34.95 34.10
N VAL A 166 19.94 -34.52 33.23
CA VAL A 166 19.62 -34.08 31.86
C VAL A 166 19.03 -35.23 31.03
N THR A 167 19.60 -36.43 31.10
CA THR A 167 19.07 -37.59 30.37
C THR A 167 17.65 -37.97 30.84
N ARG A 168 17.39 -37.91 32.15
CA ARG A 168 16.05 -38.14 32.71
C ARG A 168 15.07 -37.08 32.24
N TRP A 169 15.48 -35.80 32.27
CA TRP A 169 14.66 -34.70 31.80
C TRP A 169 14.32 -34.86 30.31
N LEU A 170 15.32 -35.15 29.47
CA LEU A 170 15.16 -35.40 28.03
C LEU A 170 14.17 -36.52 27.74
N ARG A 171 14.22 -37.63 28.49
CA ARG A 171 13.28 -38.76 28.32
C ARG A 171 11.87 -38.46 28.85
N GLY A 172 11.74 -37.56 29.83
CA GLY A 172 10.45 -37.19 30.41
C GLY A 172 9.71 -36.10 29.63
N HIS A 173 10.44 -35.17 29.00
CA HIS A 173 9.87 -33.95 28.41
C HIS A 173 9.81 -33.97 26.88
N VAL A 174 10.66 -34.76 26.20
CA VAL A 174 10.55 -34.95 24.75
C VAL A 174 9.51 -36.03 24.46
N PRO A 175 8.37 -35.70 23.83
CA PRO A 175 7.37 -36.71 23.48
C PRO A 175 7.95 -37.76 22.54
N SER A 176 7.62 -39.03 22.75
CA SER A 176 8.13 -40.13 21.90
C SER A 176 7.81 -39.94 20.41
N SER A 177 6.72 -39.25 20.09
CA SER A 177 6.33 -38.88 18.71
C SER A 177 7.31 -37.90 18.03
N CYS A 178 8.08 -37.14 18.82
CA CYS A 178 9.02 -36.13 18.33
C CYS A 178 10.48 -36.60 18.37
N ALA A 179 10.76 -37.82 18.85
CA ALA A 179 12.12 -38.31 19.07
C ALA A 179 13.00 -38.28 17.78
N HIS A 180 12.38 -38.41 16.61
CA HIS A 180 13.07 -38.39 15.30
C HIS A 180 12.93 -37.06 14.53
N THR A 181 12.37 -36.03 15.18
CA THR A 181 12.15 -34.70 14.59
C THR A 181 12.74 -33.57 15.44
N VAL A 182 13.65 -33.92 16.35
CA VAL A 182 14.38 -32.96 17.18
C VAL A 182 15.38 -32.19 16.33
N VAL A 183 15.36 -30.86 16.46
CA VAL A 183 16.34 -29.92 15.91
C VAL A 183 17.02 -29.23 17.07
N LEU A 184 18.35 -29.26 17.07
CA LEU A 184 19.16 -28.66 18.13
C LEU A 184 19.60 -27.25 17.70
N PHE A 185 19.32 -26.24 18.53
CA PHE A 185 19.89 -24.91 18.37
C PHE A 185 21.17 -24.82 19.21
N ASN A 186 22.33 -24.81 18.55
CA ASN A 186 23.64 -24.85 19.18
C ASN A 186 24.33 -23.49 19.06
N ARG A 187 24.17 -22.62 20.07
CA ARG A 187 24.86 -21.31 20.13
C ARG A 187 26.36 -21.39 20.42
N ARG A 188 26.91 -22.57 20.76
CA ARG A 188 28.30 -22.76 21.18
C ARG A 188 28.71 -21.74 22.25
N ALA A 189 28.05 -21.78 23.40
CA ALA A 189 28.35 -20.89 24.52
C ALA A 189 29.80 -21.07 25.05
N GLY A 190 30.43 -22.22 24.77
CA GLY A 190 31.74 -22.57 25.32
C GLY A 190 31.68 -22.92 26.82
N TRP A 191 30.47 -23.18 27.32
CA TRP A 191 30.18 -23.51 28.71
C TRP A 191 30.13 -25.02 28.85
N LEU A 192 30.98 -25.56 29.72
CA LEU A 192 31.26 -27.00 29.79
C LEU A 192 30.00 -27.85 29.98
N LEU A 193 29.09 -27.44 30.87
CA LEU A 193 27.88 -28.23 31.14
C LEU A 193 26.77 -28.02 30.10
N LEU A 194 26.71 -26.86 29.43
CA LEU A 194 25.79 -26.64 28.31
C LEU A 194 26.21 -27.44 27.07
N ASP A 195 27.51 -27.46 26.79
CA ASP A 195 28.09 -28.30 25.72
C ASP A 195 27.88 -29.79 26.05
N ARG A 196 27.97 -30.17 27.33
CA ARG A 196 27.66 -31.53 27.79
C ARG A 196 26.18 -31.89 27.63
N ALA A 197 25.26 -31.00 28.00
CA ALA A 197 23.83 -31.22 27.80
C ALA A 197 23.48 -31.39 26.31
N THR A 198 24.11 -30.58 25.46
CA THR A 198 24.03 -30.68 24.00
C THR A 198 24.49 -32.06 23.51
N GLU A 199 25.61 -32.56 24.03
CA GLU A 199 26.12 -33.89 23.70
C GLU A 199 25.21 -35.03 24.19
N LEU A 200 24.61 -34.90 25.38
CA LEU A 200 23.64 -35.88 25.88
C LEU A 200 22.39 -35.94 25.01
N LEU A 201 21.94 -34.80 24.48
CA LEU A 201 20.83 -34.76 23.52
C LEU A 201 21.21 -35.48 22.22
N ARG A 202 22.43 -35.29 21.71
CA ARG A 202 22.93 -36.02 20.53
C ARG A 202 22.93 -37.52 20.73
N ILE A 203 23.43 -37.99 21.87
CA ILE A 203 23.47 -39.41 22.22
C ILE A 203 22.06 -39.99 22.40
N THR A 204 21.13 -39.22 22.96
CA THR A 204 19.78 -39.71 23.30
C THR A 204 18.86 -39.78 22.09
N TYR A 205 18.89 -38.78 21.20
CA TYR A 205 17.89 -38.64 20.13
C TYR A 205 18.45 -38.54 18.71
N ALA A 206 19.76 -38.34 18.52
CA ALA A 206 20.39 -38.08 17.22
C ALA A 206 19.63 -36.99 16.39
N PRO A 207 19.87 -35.70 16.68
CA PRO A 207 19.19 -34.57 16.04
C PRO A 207 19.12 -34.71 14.53
N ARG A 208 17.95 -34.38 13.97
CA ARG A 208 17.73 -34.39 12.52
C ARG A 208 18.51 -33.28 11.82
N ALA A 209 18.69 -32.15 12.51
CA ALA A 209 19.50 -31.03 12.08
C ALA A 209 20.06 -30.26 13.29
N GLU A 210 21.19 -29.59 13.08
CA GLU A 210 21.77 -28.67 14.07
C GLU A 210 21.88 -27.26 13.46
N LEU A 211 21.26 -26.28 14.12
CA LEU A 211 21.31 -24.88 13.75
C LEU A 211 22.32 -24.16 14.63
N GLY A 212 23.33 -23.52 14.02
CA GLY A 212 24.30 -22.71 14.74
C GLY A 212 23.99 -21.22 14.62
N PRO A 213 24.72 -20.35 15.33
CA PRO A 213 24.60 -18.90 15.15
C PRO A 213 24.94 -18.55 13.69
N ALA A 214 24.10 -17.72 13.06
CA ALA A 214 24.33 -17.29 11.68
C ALA A 214 25.66 -16.52 11.58
N PRO A 215 26.48 -16.75 10.55
CA PRO A 215 27.61 -15.87 10.28
C PRO A 215 27.08 -14.47 9.98
N ALA A 216 27.65 -13.44 10.61
CA ALA A 216 27.29 -12.05 10.35
C ALA A 216 27.45 -11.78 8.84
N GLY A 217 26.34 -11.54 8.14
CA GLY A 217 26.34 -11.27 6.71
C GLY A 217 27.10 -9.98 6.37
N PRO A 218 27.57 -9.82 5.13
CA PRO A 218 28.18 -8.57 4.68
C PRO A 218 27.14 -7.45 4.74
N VAL A 219 27.41 -6.44 5.56
CA VAL A 219 26.64 -5.20 5.65
C VAL A 219 26.64 -4.54 4.26
N ALA A 220 25.46 -4.17 3.77
CA ALA A 220 25.31 -3.48 2.49
C ALA A 220 26.10 -2.15 2.48
N PRO A 221 26.75 -1.78 1.37
CA PRO A 221 27.55 -0.55 1.30
C PRO A 221 26.61 0.66 1.31
N GLY A 222 26.49 1.32 2.47
CA GLY A 222 25.66 2.52 2.66
C GLY A 222 25.62 3.03 4.10
N GLU A 223 25.82 2.15 5.09
CA GLU A 223 25.88 2.54 6.50
C GLU A 223 27.34 2.57 7.01
N ALA A 224 28.09 3.57 6.53
CA ALA A 224 29.42 3.87 7.06
C ALA A 224 29.29 4.58 8.41
N GLY A 225 29.25 3.81 9.50
CA GLY A 225 29.29 4.32 10.88
C GLY A 225 29.08 3.28 11.97
N GLY A 226 28.46 2.14 11.66
CA GLY A 226 28.26 1.06 12.62
C GLY A 226 29.50 0.15 12.71
N ARG A 227 30.19 0.16 13.85
CA ARG A 227 31.04 -0.97 14.25
C ARG A 227 30.25 -2.28 14.07
N PRO A 228 30.86 -3.41 13.69
CA PRO A 228 30.18 -4.70 13.71
C PRO A 228 29.77 -5.00 15.15
N GLY A 229 28.50 -4.75 15.47
CA GLY A 229 27.91 -5.15 16.73
C GLY A 229 27.83 -6.69 16.75
N PRO A 230 28.26 -7.36 17.83
CA PRO A 230 28.01 -8.78 17.97
C PRO A 230 26.49 -9.00 17.94
N ALA A 231 26.04 -10.07 17.29
CA ALA A 231 24.62 -10.43 17.16
C ALA A 231 23.91 -10.43 18.53
N HIS A 232 23.29 -9.31 18.88
CA HIS A 232 22.60 -9.12 20.15
C HIS A 232 21.19 -9.71 20.08
N GLY A 233 20.89 -10.65 20.99
CA GLY A 233 19.57 -10.72 21.64
C GLY A 233 18.38 -11.28 20.86
N THR A 234 18.54 -12.21 19.92
CA THR A 234 17.38 -13.01 19.51
C THR A 234 17.05 -14.02 20.62
N ASP A 235 15.91 -13.79 21.28
CA ASP A 235 15.21 -14.81 22.07
C ASP A 235 15.08 -16.11 21.23
N THR A 236 15.12 -17.28 21.86
CA THR A 236 15.01 -18.59 21.20
C THR A 236 13.81 -18.62 20.26
N GLU A 237 12.70 -18.00 20.67
CA GLU A 237 11.50 -17.87 19.85
C GLU A 237 11.74 -17.09 18.55
N GLY A 238 12.47 -15.97 18.63
CA GLY A 238 12.86 -15.18 17.46
C GLY A 238 13.77 -15.96 16.53
N ALA A 239 14.75 -16.68 17.08
CA ALA A 239 15.67 -17.51 16.29
C ALA A 239 14.95 -18.65 15.55
N VAL A 240 14.01 -19.33 16.21
CA VAL A 240 13.16 -20.34 15.57
C VAL A 240 12.28 -19.72 14.50
N ARG A 241 11.72 -18.53 14.73
CA ARG A 241 10.90 -17.82 13.73
C ARG A 241 11.71 -17.52 12.47
N GLU A 242 12.91 -16.97 12.62
CA GLU A 242 13.81 -16.72 11.49
C GLU A 242 14.23 -18.01 10.77
N ALA A 243 14.41 -19.11 11.49
CA ALA A 243 14.68 -20.40 10.87
C ALA A 243 13.49 -20.85 10.01
N LEU A 244 12.26 -20.82 10.55
CA LEU A 244 11.05 -21.24 9.82
C LEU A 244 10.77 -20.38 8.57
N ARG A 245 11.18 -19.10 8.55
CA ARG A 245 11.09 -18.24 7.36
C ARG A 245 11.89 -18.73 6.16
N THR A 246 12.87 -19.61 6.37
CA THR A 246 13.66 -20.24 5.29
C THR A 246 12.98 -21.47 4.67
N ALA A 247 11.76 -21.80 5.08
CA ALA A 247 10.99 -22.88 4.47
C ALA A 247 10.55 -22.51 3.04
N PRO A 248 10.49 -23.48 2.11
CA PRO A 248 10.02 -23.23 0.76
C PRO A 248 8.51 -22.93 0.78
N LEU A 249 8.06 -22.08 -0.15
CA LEU A 249 6.64 -21.85 -0.36
C LEU A 249 5.99 -23.11 -0.95
N THR A 250 4.96 -23.64 -0.30
CA THR A 250 4.18 -24.79 -0.80
C THR A 250 3.22 -24.42 -1.93
N ALA A 251 2.77 -23.17 -1.95
CA ALA A 251 1.81 -22.64 -2.92
C ALA A 251 2.18 -21.24 -3.41
N ASP A 252 1.67 -20.88 -4.58
CA ASP A 252 1.79 -19.53 -5.12
C ASP A 252 1.15 -18.53 -4.15
N HIS A 253 1.90 -17.50 -3.80
CA HIS A 253 1.38 -16.35 -3.08
C HIS A 253 0.86 -15.35 -4.12
N THR A 254 -0.46 -15.23 -4.22
CA THR A 254 -1.15 -14.50 -5.29
C THR A 254 -1.87 -13.28 -4.77
N LEU A 255 -1.84 -12.18 -5.52
CA LEU A 255 -2.68 -11.01 -5.30
C LEU A 255 -4.01 -11.21 -6.02
N LEU A 256 -5.12 -11.09 -5.28
CA LEU A 256 -6.46 -11.11 -5.85
C LEU A 256 -6.84 -9.71 -6.39
N LEU A 257 -7.13 -9.65 -7.68
CA LEU A 257 -7.48 -8.44 -8.43
C LEU A 257 -8.82 -8.64 -9.15
N ALA A 258 -9.40 -7.55 -9.60
CA ALA A 258 -10.49 -7.58 -10.57
C ALA A 258 -9.94 -7.34 -11.98
N ARG A 259 -10.41 -8.10 -12.96
CA ARG A 259 -10.09 -7.91 -14.37
C ARG A 259 -11.37 -7.61 -15.13
N VAL A 260 -11.30 -6.63 -16.01
CA VAL A 260 -12.45 -6.24 -16.83
C VAL A 260 -12.24 -6.67 -18.27
N ASP A 261 -13.21 -7.38 -18.84
CA ASP A 261 -13.27 -7.62 -20.28
C ASP A 261 -13.51 -6.27 -20.99
N ARG A 262 -12.54 -5.85 -21.80
CA ARG A 262 -12.60 -4.57 -22.52
C ARG A 262 -13.78 -4.47 -23.47
N ARG A 263 -14.23 -5.58 -24.07
CA ARG A 263 -15.32 -5.60 -25.05
C ARG A 263 -16.68 -5.55 -24.37
N THR A 264 -16.88 -6.36 -23.34
CA THR A 264 -18.20 -6.53 -22.71
C THR A 264 -18.38 -5.70 -21.44
N GLY A 265 -17.29 -5.21 -20.86
CA GLY A 265 -17.27 -4.57 -19.55
C GLY A 265 -17.37 -5.55 -18.38
N THR A 266 -17.51 -6.86 -18.62
CA THR A 266 -17.73 -7.86 -17.57
C THR A 266 -16.53 -7.93 -16.63
N VAL A 267 -16.79 -8.00 -15.32
CA VAL A 267 -15.77 -8.00 -14.28
C VAL A 267 -15.61 -9.42 -13.73
N HIS A 268 -14.38 -9.89 -13.64
CA HIS A 268 -14.03 -11.22 -13.14
C HIS A 268 -12.91 -11.12 -12.10
N ALA A 269 -12.87 -12.09 -11.18
CA ALA A 269 -11.72 -12.29 -10.31
C ALA A 269 -10.50 -12.69 -11.16
N HIS A 270 -9.34 -12.15 -10.79
CA HIS A 270 -8.06 -12.46 -11.42
C HIS A 270 -6.98 -12.59 -10.36
N THR A 271 -6.21 -13.66 -10.40
CA THR A 271 -5.09 -13.89 -9.50
C THR A 271 -3.79 -13.57 -10.21
N HIS A 272 -2.95 -12.75 -9.59
CA HIS A 272 -1.60 -12.45 -10.08
C HIS A 272 -0.57 -13.06 -9.13
N VAL A 273 0.32 -13.90 -9.63
CA VAL A 273 1.38 -14.52 -8.82
C VAL A 273 2.41 -13.48 -8.42
N LEU A 274 2.56 -13.22 -7.12
CA LEU A 274 3.61 -12.36 -6.58
C LEU A 274 4.88 -13.17 -6.32
N PHE A 275 4.73 -14.32 -5.66
CA PHE A 275 5.84 -15.22 -5.35
C PHE A 275 5.43 -16.66 -5.70
N PRO A 276 6.17 -17.33 -6.60
CA PRO A 276 5.80 -18.67 -7.04
C PRO A 276 6.08 -19.73 -5.99
N ALA A 277 5.32 -20.83 -6.01
CA ALA A 277 5.59 -22.03 -5.24
C ALA A 277 7.01 -22.55 -5.49
N GLY A 278 7.61 -23.16 -4.48
CA GLY A 278 9.00 -23.61 -4.47
C GLY A 278 10.02 -22.50 -4.18
N SER A 279 9.62 -21.22 -4.19
CA SER A 279 10.50 -20.12 -3.79
C SER A 279 11.00 -20.29 -2.35
N ARG A 280 12.25 -19.91 -2.11
CA ARG A 280 12.91 -20.03 -0.81
C ARG A 280 13.74 -18.80 -0.52
N LEU A 281 13.67 -18.31 0.72
CA LEU A 281 14.52 -17.24 1.23
C LEU A 281 15.70 -17.83 2.01
N ARG A 282 16.87 -17.21 1.90
CA ARG A 282 17.99 -17.43 2.82
C ARG A 282 17.73 -16.71 4.14
N HIS A 283 18.53 -17.04 5.16
CA HIS A 283 18.44 -16.38 6.45
C HIS A 283 18.63 -14.85 6.31
N GLY A 284 17.67 -14.07 6.82
CA GLY A 284 17.66 -12.61 6.73
C GLY A 284 17.34 -12.04 5.34
N GLU A 285 17.11 -12.88 4.33
CA GLU A 285 16.76 -12.44 2.98
C GLU A 285 15.27 -12.09 2.89
N THR A 286 14.94 -11.13 2.03
CA THR A 286 13.57 -10.80 1.65
C THR A 286 13.45 -10.77 0.14
N ALA A 287 12.32 -11.22 -0.41
CA ALA A 287 12.03 -11.09 -1.84
C ALA A 287 10.99 -9.99 -2.09
N THR A 288 11.17 -9.20 -3.14
CA THR A 288 10.26 -8.11 -3.52
C THR A 288 9.62 -8.39 -4.87
N ALA A 289 8.29 -8.27 -4.95
CA ALA A 289 7.51 -8.35 -6.18
C ALA A 289 6.85 -6.99 -6.45
N GLU A 290 7.00 -6.47 -7.67
CA GLU A 290 6.39 -5.21 -8.07
C GLU A 290 5.29 -5.43 -9.10
N ILE A 291 4.17 -4.76 -8.90
CA ILE A 291 2.99 -4.85 -9.77
C ILE A 291 2.39 -3.48 -10.01
N THR A 292 1.91 -3.26 -11.23
CA THR A 292 1.06 -2.11 -11.56
C THR A 292 -0.40 -2.53 -11.50
N VAL A 293 -1.19 -1.84 -10.68
CA VAL A 293 -2.65 -2.00 -10.58
C VAL A 293 -3.34 -0.68 -10.93
N HIS A 294 -4.66 -0.71 -11.11
CA HIS A 294 -5.46 0.46 -11.47
C HIS A 294 -6.65 0.65 -10.52
N GLY A 295 -7.03 1.90 -10.27
CA GLY A 295 -8.25 2.23 -9.55
C GLY A 295 -9.53 1.96 -10.36
N GLY A 296 -10.64 1.77 -9.66
CA GLY A 296 -11.97 1.70 -10.28
C GLY A 296 -12.47 3.07 -10.80
N PRO A 297 -13.74 3.17 -11.27
CA PRO A 297 -14.32 4.42 -11.76
C PRO A 297 -14.42 5.50 -10.69
N ASN A 298 -14.55 5.11 -9.42
CA ASN A 298 -14.67 6.02 -8.29
C ASN A 298 -13.39 6.00 -7.46
N GLY A 299 -12.47 6.95 -7.72
CA GLY A 299 -11.18 7.03 -7.03
C GLY A 299 -11.23 7.39 -5.53
N ARG A 300 -12.45 7.60 -4.99
CA ARG A 300 -12.67 7.94 -3.58
C ARG A 300 -12.84 6.71 -2.67
N THR A 301 -13.11 5.54 -3.23
CA THR A 301 -13.34 4.32 -2.45
C THR A 301 -12.04 3.54 -2.29
N PRO A 302 -11.56 3.27 -1.05
CA PRO A 302 -10.39 2.43 -0.83
C PRO A 302 -10.61 1.04 -1.42
N VAL A 303 -9.58 0.54 -2.10
CA VAL A 303 -9.52 -0.85 -2.58
C VAL A 303 -8.77 -1.70 -1.56
N ILE A 304 -9.13 -2.97 -1.51
CA ILE A 304 -8.50 -4.02 -0.73
C ILE A 304 -7.54 -4.76 -1.68
N LEU A 305 -6.38 -5.13 -1.15
CA LEU A 305 -5.32 -5.90 -1.81
C LEU A 305 -5.13 -7.22 -1.05
N PRO A 306 -5.97 -8.25 -1.31
CA PRO A 306 -5.86 -9.54 -0.65
C PRO A 306 -4.72 -10.35 -1.25
N VAL A 307 -3.78 -10.76 -0.41
CA VAL A 307 -2.76 -11.75 -0.78
C VAL A 307 -3.20 -13.11 -0.26
N LEU A 308 -3.25 -14.09 -1.15
CA LEU A 308 -3.76 -15.43 -0.90
C LEU A 308 -2.66 -16.47 -1.13
N ALA A 309 -2.64 -17.52 -0.31
CA ALA A 309 -1.98 -18.78 -0.64
C ALA A 309 -3.05 -19.81 -1.00
N ALA A 310 -2.81 -20.62 -2.03
CA ALA A 310 -3.65 -21.81 -2.24
C ALA A 310 -3.46 -22.79 -1.07
N ALA A 311 -4.54 -23.44 -0.64
CA ALA A 311 -4.49 -24.58 0.28
C ALA A 311 -5.11 -25.79 -0.40
N ASP A 312 -4.61 -26.98 -0.08
CA ASP A 312 -5.19 -28.22 -0.58
C ASP A 312 -6.61 -28.41 0.00
N GLY A 313 -7.61 -28.52 -0.88
CA GLY A 313 -8.97 -28.95 -0.56
C GLY A 313 -9.92 -27.92 0.09
N ASP A 314 -9.43 -26.96 0.89
CA ASP A 314 -10.26 -26.02 1.69
C ASP A 314 -10.40 -24.61 1.07
N GLY A 315 -9.82 -24.38 -0.11
CA GLY A 315 -9.83 -23.08 -0.78
C GLY A 315 -8.68 -22.14 -0.37
N PRO A 316 -8.58 -20.95 -0.97
CA PRO A 316 -7.45 -20.06 -0.73
C PRO A 316 -7.48 -19.45 0.68
N VAL A 317 -6.32 -19.45 1.35
CA VAL A 317 -6.12 -18.82 2.66
C VAL A 317 -5.60 -17.40 2.48
N MET A 318 -6.22 -16.44 3.17
CA MET A 318 -5.82 -15.05 3.10
C MET A 318 -4.65 -14.75 4.05
N LEU A 319 -3.52 -14.37 3.49
CA LEU A 319 -2.29 -14.04 4.20
C LEU A 319 -2.30 -12.59 4.69
N SER A 320 -2.77 -11.67 3.84
CA SER A 320 -2.92 -10.27 4.17
C SER A 320 -4.03 -9.61 3.37
N ALA A 321 -4.62 -8.54 3.91
CA ALA A 321 -5.66 -7.75 3.25
C ALA A 321 -5.44 -6.26 3.55
N ARG A 322 -4.60 -5.60 2.74
CA ARG A 322 -4.28 -4.18 2.92
C ARG A 322 -5.25 -3.29 2.17
N GLN A 323 -5.54 -2.10 2.70
CA GLN A 323 -6.35 -1.11 2.00
C GLN A 323 -5.48 0.00 1.44
N THR A 324 -5.81 0.48 0.25
CA THR A 324 -5.15 1.64 -0.36
C THR A 324 -6.14 2.45 -1.19
N ALA A 325 -5.92 3.75 -1.29
CA ALA A 325 -6.69 4.62 -2.17
C ALA A 325 -6.00 4.68 -3.55
N LEU A 326 -6.74 4.37 -4.60
CA LEU A 326 -6.26 4.46 -5.98
C LEU A 326 -7.07 5.51 -6.74
N THR A 327 -6.38 6.43 -7.41
CA THR A 327 -7.01 7.39 -8.32
C THR A 327 -7.74 6.65 -9.44
N ALA A 328 -8.90 7.19 -9.85
CA ALA A 328 -9.76 6.54 -10.83
C ALA A 328 -9.01 6.24 -12.13
N PHE A 329 -9.01 4.97 -12.55
CA PHE A 329 -8.32 4.44 -13.73
C PHE A 329 -6.80 4.68 -13.84
N ALA A 330 -6.20 5.40 -12.89
CA ALA A 330 -4.78 5.71 -12.90
C ALA A 330 -3.96 4.47 -12.54
N PRO A 331 -2.79 4.25 -13.18
CA PRO A 331 -1.85 3.22 -12.76
C PRO A 331 -1.23 3.58 -11.41
N ALA A 332 -1.06 2.58 -10.56
CA ALA A 332 -0.32 2.64 -9.31
C ALA A 332 0.65 1.45 -9.22
N ARG A 333 1.93 1.75 -9.03
CA ARG A 333 2.97 0.73 -8.81
C ARG A 333 3.02 0.40 -7.32
N LEU A 334 2.87 -0.88 -7.00
CA LEU A 334 2.87 -1.42 -5.65
C LEU A 334 4.01 -2.43 -5.51
N SER A 335 4.69 -2.42 -4.37
CA SER A 335 5.80 -3.33 -4.08
C SER A 335 5.46 -4.18 -2.87
N PHE A 336 5.37 -5.50 -3.06
CA PHE A 336 5.11 -6.48 -2.01
C PHE A 336 6.43 -7.13 -1.60
N VAL A 337 6.61 -7.36 -0.30
CA VAL A 337 7.80 -8.00 0.28
C VAL A 337 7.40 -9.27 1.00
N LEU A 338 8.01 -10.37 0.59
CA LEU A 338 7.99 -11.66 1.27
C LEU A 338 9.14 -11.72 2.27
N ARG A 339 8.81 -11.93 3.55
CA ARG A 339 9.79 -12.17 4.64
C ARG A 339 9.91 -13.65 5.01
N GLY A 340 8.93 -14.46 4.64
CA GLY A 340 8.84 -15.89 4.88
C GLY A 340 7.46 -16.40 4.45
N PRO A 341 7.21 -17.72 4.50
CA PRO A 341 5.91 -18.28 4.16
C PRO A 341 4.79 -17.63 4.98
N GLY A 342 3.74 -17.15 4.32
CA GLY A 342 2.64 -16.45 4.99
C GLY A 342 2.93 -15.01 5.44
N GLU A 343 4.17 -14.54 5.36
CA GLU A 343 4.58 -13.20 5.79
C GLU A 343 4.80 -12.27 4.57
N VAL A 344 3.70 -11.76 4.01
CA VAL A 344 3.72 -10.79 2.90
C VAL A 344 3.26 -9.42 3.36
N THR A 345 4.09 -8.40 3.11
CA THR A 345 3.80 -7.00 3.48
C THR A 345 3.84 -6.10 2.24
N LEU A 346 3.02 -5.05 2.23
CA LEU A 346 3.07 -4.01 1.19
C LEU A 346 4.04 -2.91 1.65
N LEU A 347 5.05 -2.59 0.83
CA LEU A 347 5.92 -1.43 1.07
C LEU A 347 5.20 -0.15 0.67
N ARG A 348 5.23 0.84 1.55
CA ARG A 348 4.83 2.20 1.20
C ARG A 348 5.91 2.81 0.29
N PRO A 349 5.53 3.45 -0.84
CA PRO A 349 6.48 4.26 -1.59
C PRO A 349 6.98 5.40 -0.69
N ALA A 350 8.29 5.56 -0.55
CA ALA A 350 8.92 6.62 0.26
C ALA A 350 8.73 8.04 -0.32
N GLY A 351 7.91 8.20 -1.37
CA GLY A 351 7.68 9.47 -2.06
C GLY A 351 6.23 9.59 -2.53
N GLY A 352 5.31 9.78 -1.59
CA GLY A 352 3.98 10.29 -1.92
C GLY A 352 4.06 11.80 -2.20
N THR A 353 3.46 12.24 -3.31
CA THR A 353 3.30 13.66 -3.64
C THR A 353 2.57 14.37 -2.48
N PRO A 354 2.99 15.57 -2.04
CA PRO A 354 2.33 16.27 -0.93
C PRO A 354 0.87 16.56 -1.31
N GLY A 355 -0.09 15.92 -0.64
CA GLY A 355 -1.53 16.17 -0.83
C GLY A 355 -2.41 14.95 -1.07
N ALA A 356 -1.87 13.74 -1.24
CA ALA A 356 -2.70 12.53 -1.22
C ALA A 356 -3.15 12.22 0.23
N PRO A 357 -4.45 11.98 0.50
CA PRO A 357 -4.91 11.65 1.83
C PRO A 357 -4.17 10.40 2.33
N ALA A 358 -3.64 10.49 3.55
CA ALA A 358 -2.90 9.41 4.18
C ALA A 358 -3.74 8.12 4.11
N ALA A 359 -3.20 7.08 3.48
CA ALA A 359 -3.82 5.76 3.48
C ALA A 359 -3.88 5.29 4.94
N ASP A 360 -5.09 5.23 5.48
CA ASP A 360 -5.39 4.70 6.80
C ASP A 360 -4.98 3.22 6.82
N ASP A 361 -3.85 2.94 7.48
CA ASP A 361 -3.22 1.62 7.55
C ASP A 361 -3.83 0.75 8.66
N SER A 362 -5.12 0.97 8.92
CA SER A 362 -5.84 0.24 9.95
C SER A 362 -5.99 -1.22 9.50
N PRO A 363 -5.52 -2.21 10.28
CA PRO A 363 -5.77 -3.61 10.01
C PRO A 363 -7.27 -3.86 10.12
N VAL A 364 -7.95 -3.91 8.98
CA VAL A 364 -9.38 -4.28 8.93
C VAL A 364 -9.47 -5.78 9.14
N ALA A 365 -10.48 -6.22 9.93
CA ALA A 365 -10.78 -7.63 10.09
C ALA A 365 -10.85 -8.29 8.69
N PRO A 366 -10.03 -9.33 8.43
CA PRO A 366 -9.87 -9.88 7.09
C PRO A 366 -11.24 -10.35 6.56
N PRO A 367 -11.79 -9.74 5.48
CA PRO A 367 -13.04 -10.21 4.90
C PRO A 367 -12.86 -11.58 4.26
N GLU A 368 -13.83 -12.48 4.40
CA GLU A 368 -13.75 -13.79 3.75
C GLU A 368 -13.58 -13.67 2.22
N VAL A 369 -12.70 -14.49 1.65
CA VAL A 369 -12.39 -14.47 0.20
C VAL A 369 -13.66 -14.68 -0.63
N SER A 370 -14.53 -15.59 -0.23
CA SER A 370 -15.82 -15.86 -0.87
C SER A 370 -16.73 -14.62 -0.88
N ALA A 371 -16.71 -13.80 0.18
CA ALA A 371 -17.47 -12.56 0.24
C ALA A 371 -16.89 -11.49 -0.70
N LEU A 372 -15.56 -11.45 -0.87
CA LEU A 372 -14.91 -10.53 -1.82
C LEU A 372 -15.24 -10.89 -3.27
N VAL A 373 -15.15 -12.17 -3.63
CA VAL A 373 -15.44 -12.66 -4.99
C VAL A 373 -16.93 -12.58 -5.29
N GLY A 374 -17.80 -12.96 -4.34
CA GLY A 374 -19.25 -12.93 -4.51
C GLY A 374 -19.85 -11.52 -4.60
N ARG A 375 -19.13 -10.49 -4.15
CA ARG A 375 -19.53 -9.07 -4.25
C ARG A 375 -18.91 -8.32 -5.43
N LEU A 376 -18.29 -9.03 -6.37
CA LEU A 376 -17.82 -8.39 -7.59
C LEU A 376 -19.02 -7.83 -8.38
N PRO A 377 -18.93 -6.59 -8.92
CA PRO A 377 -19.94 -6.09 -9.85
C PRO A 377 -19.99 -6.99 -11.08
N ARG A 378 -21.13 -7.00 -11.78
CA ARG A 378 -21.27 -7.82 -12.99
C ARG A 378 -20.44 -7.26 -14.13
N ARG A 379 -20.50 -5.94 -14.32
CA ARG A 379 -19.76 -5.21 -15.35
C ARG A 379 -19.49 -3.77 -14.96
N ILE A 380 -18.52 -3.16 -15.63
CA ILE A 380 -18.40 -1.72 -15.73
C ILE A 380 -19.19 -1.22 -16.94
N VAL A 381 -20.06 -0.25 -16.72
CA VAL A 381 -20.88 0.40 -17.74
C VAL A 381 -20.13 1.63 -18.23
N ARG A 382 -19.84 1.65 -19.54
CA ARG A 382 -19.24 2.80 -20.21
C ARG A 382 -20.23 3.98 -20.18
N PRO A 383 -19.75 5.22 -20.03
CA PRO A 383 -20.61 6.39 -20.14
C PRO A 383 -21.26 6.43 -21.54
N PRO A 384 -22.51 6.91 -21.66
CA PRO A 384 -23.12 7.19 -22.95
C PRO A 384 -22.29 8.22 -23.73
N ALA A 385 -22.57 8.34 -25.05
CA ALA A 385 -22.02 9.42 -25.84
C ALA A 385 -22.43 10.78 -25.27
N LEU A 386 -21.62 11.81 -25.46
CA LEU A 386 -21.85 13.14 -24.91
C LEU A 386 -21.88 14.20 -26.03
N ASP A 387 -22.98 14.94 -26.13
CA ASP A 387 -23.07 16.17 -26.91
C ASP A 387 -22.93 17.37 -25.96
N VAL A 388 -21.83 18.13 -26.05
CA VAL A 388 -21.61 19.34 -25.26
C VAL A 388 -21.76 20.58 -26.13
N PHE A 389 -22.56 21.52 -25.66
CA PHE A 389 -22.73 22.84 -26.26
C PHE A 389 -22.11 23.90 -25.35
N PHE A 390 -21.47 24.90 -25.95
CA PHE A 390 -20.94 26.06 -25.24
C PHE A 390 -21.57 27.33 -25.80
N THR A 391 -21.99 28.25 -24.93
CA THR A 391 -22.18 29.65 -25.31
C THR A 391 -21.05 30.47 -24.75
N VAL A 392 -20.47 31.35 -25.55
CA VAL A 392 -19.32 32.17 -25.16
C VAL A 392 -19.61 33.62 -25.46
N GLU A 393 -19.56 34.47 -24.43
CA GLU A 393 -19.64 35.92 -24.61
C GLU A 393 -18.35 36.43 -25.27
N MET A 394 -18.48 36.91 -26.50
CA MET A 394 -17.37 37.35 -27.36
C MET A 394 -17.00 38.82 -27.19
N SER A 395 -17.83 39.56 -26.45
CA SER A 395 -17.66 40.97 -26.14
C SER A 395 -17.16 41.15 -24.70
N GLY A 396 -16.05 41.84 -24.50
CA GLY A 396 -15.46 42.11 -23.18
C GLY A 396 -15.17 43.60 -22.97
N ALA A 397 -14.86 44.03 -21.74
CA ALA A 397 -14.34 45.39 -21.53
C ALA A 397 -12.98 45.55 -22.19
N GLU A 398 -12.14 44.54 -22.02
CA GLU A 398 -10.88 44.42 -22.70
C GLU A 398 -10.81 43.11 -23.50
N PRO A 399 -10.05 43.06 -24.61
CA PRO A 399 -9.89 41.87 -25.43
C PRO A 399 -9.41 40.63 -24.65
N GLU A 400 -8.62 40.84 -23.58
CA GLU A 400 -8.07 39.79 -22.73
C GLU A 400 -9.18 39.04 -21.95
N GLU A 401 -10.26 39.71 -21.56
CA GLU A 401 -11.39 39.07 -20.86
C GLU A 401 -12.03 38.00 -21.76
N THR A 402 -12.29 38.32 -23.03
CA THR A 402 -12.82 37.34 -24.00
C THR A 402 -11.77 36.29 -24.37
N ALA A 403 -10.49 36.66 -24.46
CA ALA A 403 -9.42 35.70 -24.73
C ALA A 403 -9.31 34.62 -23.63
N GLU A 404 -9.51 35.00 -22.37
CA GLU A 404 -9.57 34.06 -21.23
C GLU A 404 -10.74 33.08 -21.39
N ARG A 405 -11.95 33.57 -21.71
CA ARG A 405 -13.13 32.71 -21.93
C ARG A 405 -12.88 31.68 -23.04
N LEU A 406 -12.32 32.13 -24.16
CA LEU A 406 -11.98 31.25 -25.28
C LEU A 406 -10.90 30.24 -24.91
N ALA A 407 -9.87 30.65 -24.17
CA ALA A 407 -8.84 29.74 -23.65
C ALA A 407 -9.46 28.69 -22.73
N PHE A 408 -10.27 29.10 -21.75
CA PHE A 408 -10.97 28.22 -20.84
C PHE A 408 -11.84 27.20 -21.58
N VAL A 409 -12.65 27.62 -22.56
CA VAL A 409 -13.49 26.71 -23.35
C VAL A 409 -12.64 25.71 -24.15
N ARG A 410 -11.53 26.17 -24.77
CA ARG A 410 -10.59 25.27 -25.46
C ARG A 410 -9.99 24.23 -24.52
N ASP A 411 -9.68 24.62 -23.28
CA ASP A 411 -9.12 23.73 -22.27
C ASP A 411 -10.15 22.71 -21.74
N VAL A 412 -11.40 23.12 -21.56
CA VAL A 412 -12.50 22.21 -21.20
C VAL A 412 -12.72 21.19 -22.31
N ILE A 413 -12.75 21.63 -23.58
CA ILE A 413 -12.88 20.71 -24.73
C ILE A 413 -11.70 19.74 -24.77
N ALA A 414 -10.47 20.20 -24.50
CA ALA A 414 -9.30 19.34 -24.45
C ALA A 414 -9.39 18.30 -23.31
N ALA A 415 -9.88 18.70 -22.14
CA ALA A 415 -10.08 17.81 -20.99
C ALA A 415 -11.16 16.75 -21.27
N LEU A 416 -12.29 17.15 -21.87
CA LEU A 416 -13.34 16.22 -22.31
C LEU A 416 -12.82 15.23 -23.36
N ALA A 417 -12.06 15.71 -24.35
CA ALA A 417 -11.48 14.85 -25.39
C ALA A 417 -10.52 13.79 -24.82
N ARG A 418 -9.69 14.15 -23.82
CA ARG A 418 -8.82 13.18 -23.13
C ARG A 418 -9.62 12.07 -22.43
N ARG A 419 -10.79 12.38 -21.87
CA ARG A 419 -11.64 11.44 -21.12
C ARG A 419 -12.46 10.50 -22.02
N HIS A 420 -12.95 11.01 -23.15
CA HIS A 420 -13.78 10.24 -24.09
C HIS A 420 -12.98 9.54 -25.20
N GLY A 421 -11.69 9.87 -25.34
CA GLY A 421 -10.80 9.30 -26.38
C GLY A 421 -11.11 9.83 -27.78
N SER A 422 -10.42 9.28 -28.79
CA SER A 422 -10.48 9.74 -30.19
C SER A 422 -11.72 9.26 -30.98
N GLY A 423 -12.70 8.63 -30.32
CA GLY A 423 -13.87 8.07 -30.99
C GLY A 423 -15.07 9.03 -31.07
N ASP A 424 -16.18 8.57 -31.66
CA ASP A 424 -17.44 9.33 -31.80
C ASP A 424 -18.21 9.55 -30.48
N GLY A 425 -17.57 9.31 -29.33
CA GLY A 425 -18.19 9.39 -28.01
C GLY A 425 -18.37 10.82 -27.48
N LEU A 426 -17.82 11.82 -28.15
CA LEU A 426 -17.90 13.24 -27.79
C LEU A 426 -18.16 14.10 -29.04
N ARG A 427 -19.21 14.91 -29.00
CA ARG A 427 -19.48 15.96 -29.98
C ARG A 427 -19.56 17.31 -29.30
N VAL A 428 -18.98 18.32 -29.94
CA VAL A 428 -18.86 19.67 -29.38
C VAL A 428 -19.44 20.68 -30.35
N GLY A 429 -20.40 21.48 -29.89
CA GLY A 429 -20.91 22.66 -30.58
C GLY A 429 -20.60 23.91 -29.78
N VAL A 430 -20.32 25.03 -30.47
CA VAL A 430 -20.01 26.30 -29.79
C VAL A 430 -20.74 27.45 -30.47
N VAL A 431 -21.33 28.33 -29.68
CA VAL A 431 -21.99 29.56 -30.13
C VAL A 431 -21.34 30.75 -29.44
N GLY A 432 -20.54 31.51 -30.17
CA GLY A 432 -20.02 32.80 -29.73
C GLY A 432 -21.09 33.86 -29.96
N HIS A 433 -21.35 34.71 -28.99
CA HIS A 433 -22.36 35.76 -29.09
C HIS A 433 -21.79 37.12 -28.71
N TYR A 434 -22.11 38.14 -29.52
CA TYR A 434 -21.64 39.52 -29.37
C TYR A 434 -22.72 40.41 -28.73
N ASP A 435 -22.52 41.73 -28.80
CA ASP A 435 -23.51 42.69 -28.35
C ASP A 435 -24.57 42.92 -29.41
N HIS A 436 -25.77 43.29 -28.95
CA HIS A 436 -26.74 43.90 -29.84
C HIS A 436 -26.25 45.29 -30.21
N VAL A 437 -26.01 45.49 -31.50
CA VAL A 437 -25.77 46.84 -32.02
C VAL A 437 -27.15 47.47 -32.21
N VAL A 438 -27.60 48.28 -31.24
CA VAL A 438 -28.85 49.05 -31.37
C VAL A 438 -28.58 50.19 -32.37
N ARG A 439 -28.96 50.01 -33.65
CA ARG A 439 -28.84 51.06 -34.67
C ARG A 439 -30.19 51.71 -34.92
N GLU A 440 -30.26 53.03 -34.74
CA GLU A 440 -31.43 53.87 -35.06
C GLU A 440 -31.63 54.09 -36.57
N THR A 441 -30.80 53.53 -37.46
CA THR A 441 -30.90 53.78 -38.93
C THR A 441 -30.81 52.51 -39.79
N ALA A 442 -31.67 52.45 -40.81
CA ALA A 442 -32.03 51.26 -41.59
C ALA A 442 -31.00 50.77 -42.66
N TYR A 443 -29.85 51.43 -42.82
CA TYR A 443 -29.02 51.28 -44.04
C TYR A 443 -27.60 50.73 -43.85
N THR A 444 -27.33 49.92 -42.82
CA THR A 444 -26.04 49.20 -42.73
C THR A 444 -26.19 47.69 -42.54
N PRO A 445 -25.28 46.87 -43.10
CA PRO A 445 -25.37 45.41 -43.03
C PRO A 445 -25.35 44.94 -41.57
N ARG A 446 -26.15 43.91 -41.25
CA ARG A 446 -26.16 43.21 -39.96
C ARG A 446 -24.74 42.86 -39.53
N SER A 447 -24.27 43.44 -38.43
CA SER A 447 -23.10 42.93 -37.73
C SER A 447 -23.37 41.47 -37.33
N LEU A 448 -22.37 40.61 -37.50
CA LEU A 448 -22.45 39.20 -37.11
C LEU A 448 -22.70 39.10 -35.59
N LEU A 449 -23.96 38.88 -35.19
CA LEU A 449 -24.34 38.74 -33.77
C LEU A 449 -23.85 37.42 -33.17
N LEU A 450 -23.73 36.38 -34.00
CA LEU A 450 -23.37 35.03 -33.58
C LEU A 450 -22.27 34.44 -34.47
N LEU A 451 -21.31 33.76 -33.85
CA LEU A 451 -20.40 32.80 -34.48
C LEU A 451 -20.81 31.39 -34.06
N THR A 452 -20.82 30.45 -35.00
CA THR A 452 -21.31 29.09 -34.72
C THR A 452 -20.39 28.02 -35.24
N VAL A 453 -20.00 27.10 -34.35
CA VAL A 453 -19.41 25.81 -34.68
C VAL A 453 -20.51 24.75 -34.50
N PRO A 454 -20.89 24.02 -35.57
CA PRO A 454 -21.87 22.95 -35.45
C PRO A 454 -21.33 21.80 -34.59
N ALA A 455 -22.22 21.06 -33.92
CA ALA A 455 -21.84 19.92 -33.09
C ALA A 455 -21.13 18.82 -33.89
N GLY A 456 -19.83 18.67 -33.67
CA GLY A 456 -18.96 17.73 -34.38
C GLY A 456 -17.76 17.29 -33.53
N PRO A 457 -16.73 16.69 -34.13
CA PRO A 457 -15.54 16.23 -33.41
C PRO A 457 -14.89 17.36 -32.59
N ALA A 458 -14.43 17.03 -31.37
CA ALA A 458 -13.83 18.00 -30.45
C ALA A 458 -12.62 18.75 -31.06
N GLN A 459 -11.82 18.07 -31.88
CA GLN A 459 -10.68 18.69 -32.56
C GLN A 459 -11.10 19.76 -33.57
N SER A 460 -12.18 19.53 -34.32
CA SER A 460 -12.73 20.51 -35.27
C SER A 460 -13.20 21.76 -34.53
N ALA A 461 -13.89 21.59 -33.40
CA ALA A 461 -14.32 22.72 -32.59
C ALA A 461 -13.14 23.53 -32.03
N ARG A 462 -12.09 22.85 -31.52
CA ARG A 462 -10.87 23.53 -31.04
C ARG A 462 -10.16 24.31 -32.15
N ALA A 463 -10.09 23.76 -33.35
CA ALA A 463 -9.49 24.42 -34.50
C ALA A 463 -10.29 25.69 -34.87
N SER A 464 -11.62 25.59 -34.99
CA SER A 464 -12.46 26.76 -35.30
C SER A 464 -12.36 27.87 -34.26
N LEU A 465 -12.20 27.54 -32.98
CA LEU A 465 -12.03 28.53 -31.91
C LEU A 465 -10.68 29.27 -31.94
N ALA A 466 -9.68 28.79 -32.69
CA ALA A 466 -8.39 29.48 -32.81
C ALA A 466 -8.49 30.76 -33.66
N ASP A 467 -9.44 30.79 -34.59
CA ASP A 467 -9.64 31.91 -35.53
C ASP A 467 -10.59 32.98 -34.98
N TRP A 468 -11.28 32.70 -33.88
CA TRP A 468 -12.21 33.64 -33.28
C TRP A 468 -11.45 34.83 -32.67
N ARG A 469 -12.00 36.03 -32.84
CA ARG A 469 -11.38 37.28 -32.39
C ARG A 469 -12.26 37.97 -31.34
N PRO A 470 -11.69 38.34 -30.18
CA PRO A 470 -12.35 39.19 -29.19
C PRO A 470 -12.86 40.50 -29.78
N THR A 471 -13.93 41.04 -29.21
CA THR A 471 -14.41 42.40 -29.51
C THR A 471 -14.68 43.15 -28.21
N ARG A 472 -14.55 44.48 -28.26
CA ARG A 472 -14.97 45.33 -27.13
C ARG A 472 -16.50 45.38 -27.07
N HIS A 473 -17.06 45.35 -25.87
CA HIS A 473 -18.49 45.51 -25.69
C HIS A 473 -18.92 46.94 -26.04
N GLU A 474 -20.12 47.07 -26.57
CA GLU A 474 -20.76 48.35 -26.90
C GLU A 474 -21.75 48.78 -25.79
N GLN A 475 -22.24 47.84 -24.98
CA GLN A 475 -23.18 48.10 -23.89
C GLN A 475 -22.81 47.33 -22.61
N ASP A 476 -23.04 47.90 -21.42
CA ASP A 476 -22.66 47.24 -20.16
C ASP A 476 -23.76 46.31 -19.58
N THR A 477 -24.99 46.39 -20.08
CA THR A 477 -26.17 45.85 -19.40
C THR A 477 -26.52 44.41 -19.76
N VAL A 478 -26.51 44.05 -21.05
CA VAL A 478 -26.88 42.71 -21.55
C VAL A 478 -26.00 42.26 -22.73
N SER A 479 -25.99 40.94 -22.99
CA SER A 479 -25.39 40.34 -24.19
C SER A 479 -26.47 39.67 -25.05
N SER A 480 -26.15 39.23 -26.28
CA SER A 480 -27.07 38.48 -27.16
C SER A 480 -27.21 36.98 -26.80
N LEU A 481 -27.12 36.65 -25.51
CA LEU A 481 -27.19 35.26 -25.02
C LEU A 481 -28.53 34.58 -25.36
N GLU A 482 -29.64 35.31 -25.40
CA GLU A 482 -30.95 34.82 -25.80
C GLU A 482 -30.97 34.23 -27.22
N ASP A 483 -30.26 34.86 -28.16
CA ASP A 483 -30.13 34.36 -29.54
C ASP A 483 -29.20 33.17 -29.61
N ALA A 484 -28.16 33.14 -28.76
CA ALA A 484 -27.29 31.99 -28.62
C ALA A 484 -28.06 30.78 -28.07
N LEU A 485 -28.92 30.98 -27.07
CA LEU A 485 -29.81 29.96 -26.52
C LEU A 485 -30.78 29.44 -27.59
N LYS A 486 -31.43 30.33 -28.34
CA LYS A 486 -32.28 29.94 -29.48
C LYS A 486 -31.53 29.10 -30.52
N LYS A 487 -30.27 29.44 -30.80
CA LYS A 487 -29.42 28.67 -31.72
C LYS A 487 -29.06 27.29 -31.17
N VAL A 488 -28.73 27.19 -29.88
CA VAL A 488 -28.49 25.90 -29.19
C VAL A 488 -29.77 25.07 -29.14
N GLY A 489 -30.93 25.68 -28.86
CA GLY A 489 -32.24 25.04 -28.89
C GLY A 489 -32.54 24.40 -30.26
N SER A 490 -32.21 25.11 -31.33
CA SER A 490 -32.34 24.58 -32.70
C SER A 490 -31.38 23.42 -32.99
N ALA A 491 -30.14 23.49 -32.48
CA ALA A 491 -29.15 22.43 -32.65
C ALA A 491 -29.50 21.15 -31.88
N THR A 492 -30.06 21.31 -30.67
CA THR A 492 -30.48 20.20 -29.79
C THR A 492 -31.80 19.57 -30.20
N ALA A 493 -32.65 20.28 -30.94
CA ALA A 493 -33.90 19.77 -31.50
C ALA A 493 -33.69 18.78 -32.68
N ARG A 494 -32.53 18.84 -33.35
CA ARG A 494 -32.23 17.90 -34.44
C ARG A 494 -31.97 16.51 -33.86
N PRO A 495 -32.56 15.43 -34.42
CA PRO A 495 -32.16 14.06 -34.07
C PRO A 495 -30.65 13.92 -34.20
N GLY A 496 -30.00 13.39 -33.17
CA GLY A 496 -28.55 13.37 -33.07
C GLY A 496 -27.92 12.47 -34.12
N GLY A 497 -27.49 13.05 -35.24
CA GLY A 497 -26.65 12.37 -36.24
C GLY A 497 -27.25 11.13 -36.91
N PRO A 498 -26.51 10.46 -37.81
CA PRO A 498 -27.03 9.41 -38.71
C PRO A 498 -27.40 8.08 -38.03
N GLN A 499 -27.28 7.94 -36.72
CA GLN A 499 -27.58 6.71 -36.00
C GLN A 499 -28.13 7.09 -34.63
N GLY A 500 -29.38 6.69 -34.32
CA GLY A 500 -30.10 6.97 -33.09
C GLY A 500 -29.45 6.40 -31.82
N ARG A 501 -28.24 6.85 -31.50
CA ARG A 501 -27.52 6.52 -30.27
C ARG A 501 -28.05 7.39 -29.13
N PRO A 502 -28.31 6.82 -27.94
CA PRO A 502 -28.59 7.60 -26.75
C PRO A 502 -27.33 8.40 -26.37
N ALA A 503 -27.42 9.72 -26.46
CA ALA A 503 -26.38 10.64 -26.03
C ALA A 503 -26.91 11.53 -24.91
N GLU A 504 -26.11 11.71 -23.86
CA GLU A 504 -26.37 12.77 -22.89
C GLU A 504 -26.00 14.12 -23.49
N ARG A 505 -26.73 15.16 -23.11
CA ARG A 505 -26.53 16.52 -23.62
C ARG A 505 -26.26 17.47 -22.48
N ALA A 506 -25.27 18.33 -22.66
CA ALA A 506 -24.93 19.38 -21.71
C ALA A 506 -24.72 20.72 -22.42
N LEU A 507 -25.06 21.81 -21.74
CA LEU A 507 -24.82 23.18 -22.17
C LEU A 507 -24.03 23.92 -21.08
N LEU A 508 -22.86 24.45 -21.43
CA LEU A 508 -22.10 25.37 -20.57
C LEU A 508 -22.21 26.80 -21.09
N ILE A 509 -22.77 27.68 -20.29
CA ILE A 509 -22.89 29.12 -20.57
C ILE A 509 -21.70 29.84 -19.93
N VAL A 510 -20.87 30.48 -20.76
CA VAL A 510 -19.65 31.19 -20.31
C VAL A 510 -19.80 32.67 -20.63
N GLY A 511 -19.93 33.50 -19.59
CA GLY A 511 -20.08 34.94 -19.76
C GLY A 511 -20.25 35.68 -18.44
N ARG A 512 -20.38 37.00 -18.56
CA ARG A 512 -20.57 37.96 -17.48
C ARG A 512 -21.96 38.58 -17.53
N ARG A 513 -22.41 39.01 -18.71
CA ARG A 513 -23.65 39.78 -18.87
C ARG A 513 -24.87 38.88 -19.11
N PRO A 514 -26.02 39.18 -18.48
CA PRO A 514 -27.24 38.40 -18.65
C PRO A 514 -27.81 38.54 -20.09
N PRO A 515 -28.77 37.69 -20.48
CA PRO A 515 -29.48 37.82 -21.75
C PRO A 515 -30.40 39.06 -21.77
N GLY A 516 -30.69 39.57 -22.97
CA GLY A 516 -31.73 40.56 -23.22
C GLY A 516 -33.15 39.98 -23.02
N THR A 517 -34.11 40.84 -22.70
CA THR A 517 -35.53 40.49 -22.51
C THR A 517 -36.33 40.58 -23.81
N PRO A 518 -37.40 39.81 -24.04
CA PRO A 518 -38.18 39.90 -25.28
C PRO A 518 -38.86 41.27 -25.48
N GLU A 519 -39.23 41.92 -24.38
CA GLU A 519 -39.73 43.30 -24.32
C GLU A 519 -38.82 44.12 -23.40
N GLN A 520 -38.80 45.44 -23.52
CA GLN A 520 -37.96 46.29 -22.67
C GLN A 520 -38.41 46.20 -21.21
N HIS A 521 -37.49 45.88 -20.29
CA HIS A 521 -37.78 45.76 -18.86
C HIS A 521 -37.06 46.86 -18.08
N GLY A 522 -37.75 48.00 -17.91
CA GLY A 522 -37.16 49.20 -17.33
C GLY A 522 -35.98 49.70 -18.19
N VAL A 523 -34.78 49.56 -17.66
CA VAL A 523 -33.51 50.04 -18.26
C VAL A 523 -32.75 48.93 -19.00
N VAL A 524 -33.26 47.70 -18.93
CA VAL A 524 -32.74 46.55 -19.65
C VAL A 524 -33.35 46.54 -21.06
N PRO A 525 -32.54 46.62 -22.12
CA PRO A 525 -33.04 46.73 -23.49
C PRO A 525 -33.71 45.42 -23.95
N ALA A 526 -34.68 45.56 -24.85
CA ALA A 526 -35.31 44.42 -25.49
C ALA A 526 -34.34 43.72 -26.47
N CYS A 527 -34.49 42.42 -26.64
CA CYS A 527 -33.85 41.66 -27.69
C CYS A 527 -34.38 42.15 -29.05
N PRO A 528 -33.53 42.67 -29.95
CA PRO A 528 -33.95 43.14 -31.27
C PRO A 528 -34.58 42.04 -32.14
N LEU A 529 -34.28 40.77 -31.84
CA LEU A 529 -34.82 39.60 -32.54
C LEU A 529 -36.02 38.95 -31.80
N GLY A 530 -36.47 39.56 -30.71
CA GLY A 530 -37.65 39.14 -29.94
C GLY A 530 -37.50 37.76 -29.27
N ALA A 531 -36.26 37.29 -29.03
CA ALA A 531 -36.04 36.00 -28.40
C ALA A 531 -36.38 36.06 -26.91
N ASP A 532 -37.27 35.17 -26.46
CA ASP A 532 -37.54 34.95 -25.02
C ASP A 532 -36.58 33.88 -24.48
N TRP A 533 -35.52 34.32 -23.82
CA TRP A 533 -34.50 33.42 -23.26
C TRP A 533 -35.06 32.43 -22.23
N ARG A 534 -36.12 32.77 -21.49
CA ARG A 534 -36.73 31.85 -20.51
C ARG A 534 -37.51 30.74 -21.21
N ALA A 535 -38.18 31.06 -22.31
CA ALA A 535 -38.82 30.05 -23.16
C ALA A 535 -37.77 29.13 -23.80
N GLU A 536 -36.68 29.69 -24.34
CA GLU A 536 -35.61 28.91 -24.97
C GLU A 536 -34.88 28.01 -23.95
N LEU A 537 -34.56 28.51 -22.76
CA LEU A 537 -33.96 27.73 -21.69
C LEU A 537 -34.85 26.55 -21.28
N ARG A 538 -36.14 26.79 -21.06
CA ARG A 538 -37.12 25.73 -20.74
C ARG A 538 -37.23 24.70 -21.86
N ALA A 539 -37.20 25.13 -23.13
CA ALA A 539 -37.23 24.22 -24.27
C ALA A 539 -35.95 23.37 -24.36
N ILE A 540 -34.77 23.93 -24.03
CA ILE A 540 -33.50 23.21 -23.96
C ILE A 540 -33.55 22.16 -22.82
N GLN A 541 -33.96 22.56 -21.62
CA GLN A 541 -34.09 21.66 -20.47
C GLN A 541 -35.14 20.56 -20.71
N GLY A 542 -36.27 20.89 -21.34
CA GLY A 542 -37.30 19.93 -21.71
C GLY A 542 -36.85 18.86 -22.71
N ARG A 543 -35.71 19.07 -23.39
CA ARG A 543 -35.04 18.07 -24.25
C ARG A 543 -33.97 17.25 -23.50
N GLY A 544 -33.92 17.36 -22.17
CA GLY A 544 -32.98 16.64 -21.31
C GLY A 544 -31.55 17.19 -21.34
N VAL A 545 -31.35 18.44 -21.76
CA VAL A 545 -30.03 19.09 -21.76
C VAL A 545 -29.73 19.64 -20.37
N ARG A 546 -28.64 19.18 -19.75
CA ARG A 546 -28.15 19.72 -18.46
C ARG A 546 -27.49 21.08 -18.69
N VAL A 547 -28.02 22.15 -18.12
CA VAL A 547 -27.48 23.50 -18.29
C VAL A 547 -26.58 23.84 -17.11
N ARG A 548 -25.41 24.45 -17.34
CA ARG A 548 -24.55 24.98 -16.28
C ARG A 548 -23.95 26.30 -16.71
N THR A 549 -23.52 27.09 -15.74
CA THR A 549 -22.91 28.39 -16.01
C THR A 549 -21.48 28.46 -15.49
N ARG A 550 -20.63 29.24 -16.15
CA ARG A 550 -19.42 29.82 -15.56
C ARG A 550 -19.61 31.32 -15.56
N LEU A 551 -20.12 31.83 -14.45
CA LEU A 551 -20.34 33.25 -14.27
C LEU A 551 -19.04 33.94 -13.87
N GLU A 552 -18.68 34.98 -14.60
CA GLU A 552 -17.55 35.82 -14.23
C GLU A 552 -17.91 36.83 -13.16
N LYS A 553 -16.90 37.26 -12.40
CA LYS A 553 -17.08 38.30 -11.38
C LYS A 553 -17.51 39.60 -12.07
N SER A 554 -18.74 40.02 -11.80
CA SER A 554 -19.28 41.28 -12.29
C SER A 554 -18.56 42.46 -11.62
N ARG A 555 -18.20 43.48 -12.40
CA ARG A 555 -17.84 44.79 -11.83
C ARG A 555 -19.12 45.48 -11.35
N PRO A 556 -19.09 46.21 -10.22
CA PRO A 556 -20.28 46.90 -9.75
C PRO A 556 -20.74 47.96 -10.76
N CYS A 557 -21.98 47.86 -11.23
CA CYS A 557 -22.61 48.92 -12.01
C CYS A 557 -22.76 50.19 -11.15
N SER A 558 -22.42 51.36 -11.70
CA SER A 558 -22.63 52.67 -11.08
C SER A 558 -23.78 53.43 -11.77
N GLY A 559 -24.43 54.36 -11.05
CA GLY A 559 -25.53 55.18 -11.57
C GLY A 559 -26.90 54.96 -10.90
N ARG A 560 -27.87 55.83 -11.20
CA ARG A 560 -29.22 55.84 -10.58
C ARG A 560 -30.04 54.58 -10.88
N GLU A 561 -29.72 53.87 -11.95
CA GLU A 561 -30.47 52.70 -12.44
C GLU A 561 -29.77 51.36 -12.09
N ALA A 562 -28.62 51.44 -11.41
CA ALA A 562 -27.77 50.29 -11.15
C ALA A 562 -28.46 49.22 -10.29
N ASP A 563 -29.38 49.59 -9.39
CA ASP A 563 -30.14 48.65 -8.57
C ASP A 563 -31.13 47.81 -9.37
N ALA A 564 -31.74 48.37 -10.41
CA ALA A 564 -32.66 47.64 -11.28
C ALA A 564 -31.89 46.63 -12.14
N VAL A 565 -30.77 47.06 -12.75
CA VAL A 565 -29.89 46.19 -13.53
C VAL A 565 -29.31 45.08 -12.65
N ARG A 566 -28.81 45.38 -11.45
CA ARG A 566 -28.27 44.37 -10.52
C ARG A 566 -29.31 43.31 -10.16
N ARG A 567 -30.56 43.71 -9.86
CA ARG A 567 -31.64 42.77 -9.54
C ARG A 567 -31.98 41.87 -10.72
N TYR A 568 -32.10 42.43 -11.93
CA TYR A 568 -32.33 41.65 -13.14
C TYR A 568 -31.19 40.66 -13.41
N THR A 569 -29.94 41.14 -13.37
CA THR A 569 -28.75 40.30 -13.57
C THR A 569 -28.69 39.14 -12.58
N ALA A 570 -28.96 39.41 -11.29
CA ALA A 570 -29.01 38.36 -10.28
C ALA A 570 -30.12 37.34 -10.54
N ASP A 571 -31.34 37.78 -10.88
CA ASP A 571 -32.46 36.89 -11.21
C ASP A 571 -32.18 36.03 -12.45
N ALA A 572 -31.66 36.64 -13.51
CA ALA A 572 -31.31 35.95 -14.74
C ALA A 572 -30.23 34.88 -14.50
N TRP A 573 -29.16 35.23 -13.78
CA TRP A 573 -28.10 34.27 -13.48
C TRP A 573 -28.52 33.19 -12.48
N ASN A 574 -29.36 33.50 -11.49
CA ASN A 574 -29.94 32.48 -10.61
C ASN A 574 -30.76 31.46 -11.42
N THR A 575 -31.54 31.95 -12.39
CA THR A 575 -32.33 31.08 -13.28
C THR A 575 -31.45 30.22 -14.18
N LEU A 576 -30.45 30.83 -14.85
CA LEU A 576 -29.54 30.13 -15.77
C LEU A 576 -28.65 29.11 -15.03
N SER A 577 -28.36 29.38 -13.75
CA SER A 577 -27.45 28.56 -12.93
C SER A 577 -28.18 27.55 -12.03
N ALA A 578 -29.49 27.35 -12.18
CA ALA A 578 -30.30 26.48 -11.32
C ALA A 578 -29.75 25.04 -11.22
N ASP A 579 -29.18 24.54 -12.32
CA ASP A 579 -28.60 23.20 -12.46
C ASP A 579 -27.09 23.14 -12.10
N GLY A 580 -26.51 24.27 -11.68
CA GLY A 580 -25.15 24.42 -11.17
C GLY A 580 -24.32 25.53 -11.83
N SER A 581 -23.36 26.07 -11.09
CA SER A 581 -22.42 27.11 -11.55
C SER A 581 -20.98 26.79 -11.18
N PHE A 582 -20.03 27.21 -12.02
CA PHE A 582 -18.59 27.14 -11.78
C PHE A 582 -18.01 28.53 -11.52
N ARG A 583 -17.01 28.60 -10.63
CA ARG A 583 -16.34 29.80 -10.14
C ARG A 583 -15.08 30.09 -10.94
N GLN A 584 -15.01 31.27 -11.54
CA GLN A 584 -13.81 31.77 -12.21
C GLN A 584 -12.61 31.82 -11.24
N GLY A 585 -11.47 31.27 -11.69
CA GLY A 585 -10.22 31.23 -10.92
C GLY A 585 -10.16 30.19 -9.79
N VAL A 586 -11.23 29.41 -9.58
CA VAL A 586 -11.25 28.32 -8.58
C VAL A 586 -11.47 26.98 -9.26
N ASP A 587 -12.53 26.84 -10.05
CA ASP A 587 -12.84 25.58 -10.72
C ASP A 587 -12.05 25.52 -12.05
N THR A 588 -11.20 24.50 -12.17
CA THR A 588 -10.35 24.31 -13.33
C THR A 588 -11.13 23.75 -14.52
N ALA A 589 -10.57 23.84 -15.73
CA ALA A 589 -11.16 23.22 -16.91
C ALA A 589 -11.32 21.68 -16.75
N ALA A 590 -10.46 21.05 -15.94
CA ALA A 590 -10.57 19.62 -15.62
C ALA A 590 -11.77 19.34 -14.71
N ASP A 591 -12.00 20.16 -13.68
CA ASP A 591 -13.15 20.04 -12.77
C ASP A 591 -14.48 20.22 -13.52
N VAL A 592 -14.52 21.20 -14.43
CA VAL A 592 -15.70 21.43 -15.27
C VAL A 592 -15.94 20.25 -16.23
N ALA A 593 -14.88 19.74 -16.87
CA ALA A 593 -14.99 18.58 -17.74
C ALA A 593 -15.46 17.33 -16.97
N GLU A 594 -14.98 17.11 -15.74
CA GLU A 594 -15.44 16.03 -14.88
C GLU A 594 -16.92 16.14 -14.56
N ALA A 595 -17.39 17.34 -14.22
CA ALA A 595 -18.79 17.60 -13.87
C ALA A 595 -19.75 17.51 -15.08
N LEU A 596 -19.29 17.81 -16.29
CA LEU A 596 -20.09 17.71 -17.53
C LEU A 596 -20.14 16.26 -18.05
N ALA A 597 -19.05 15.50 -17.92
CA ALA A 597 -18.96 14.15 -18.47
C ALA A 597 -19.89 13.18 -17.74
N PRO A 598 -20.57 12.26 -18.46
CA PRO A 598 -21.24 11.15 -17.81
C PRO A 598 -20.24 10.28 -17.05
N GLU A 599 -20.69 9.69 -15.95
CA GLU A 599 -19.85 8.86 -15.10
C GLU A 599 -19.78 7.42 -15.63
N TRP A 600 -18.61 6.81 -15.47
CA TRP A 600 -18.49 5.35 -15.51
C TRP A 600 -19.18 4.77 -14.29
N ARG A 601 -19.98 3.70 -14.48
CA ARG A 601 -20.76 3.12 -13.38
C ARG A 601 -20.48 1.64 -13.23
N TRP A 602 -20.56 1.16 -11.99
CA TRP A 602 -20.67 -0.27 -11.74
C TRP A 602 -22.10 -0.73 -11.94
N ASP A 603 -22.28 -1.85 -12.65
CA ASP A 603 -23.53 -2.59 -12.66
C ASP A 603 -23.51 -3.57 -11.47
N GLY A 604 -23.98 -3.09 -10.32
CA GLY A 604 -23.93 -3.79 -9.04
C GLY A 604 -23.15 -3.00 -7.96
N PRO A 605 -22.76 -3.66 -6.85
CA PRO A 605 -22.00 -3.01 -5.78
C PRO A 605 -20.61 -2.54 -6.28
N PRO A 606 -20.01 -1.50 -5.66
CA PRO A 606 -18.69 -1.04 -6.03
C PRO A 606 -17.63 -2.15 -5.88
N CYS A 607 -16.77 -2.31 -6.89
CA CYS A 607 -15.64 -3.23 -6.79
C CYS A 607 -14.66 -2.75 -5.71
N ARG A 608 -14.42 -3.59 -4.70
CA ARG A 608 -13.44 -3.34 -3.64
C ARG A 608 -12.05 -3.87 -3.97
N LEU A 609 -11.85 -4.58 -5.08
CA LEU A 609 -10.54 -5.01 -5.55
C LEU A 609 -9.94 -3.98 -6.53
N ALA A 610 -8.61 -3.87 -6.55
CA ALA A 610 -7.90 -3.12 -7.57
C ALA A 610 -8.03 -3.81 -8.95
N LEU A 611 -7.96 -3.02 -10.02
CA LEU A 611 -8.04 -3.51 -11.39
C LEU A 611 -6.67 -3.96 -11.91
N ALA A 612 -6.61 -5.15 -12.51
CA ALA A 612 -5.37 -5.73 -13.06
C ALA A 612 -4.88 -5.07 -14.36
N THR A 613 -5.78 -4.41 -15.10
CA THR A 613 -5.48 -3.79 -16.40
C THR A 613 -6.23 -2.49 -16.58
N PRO A 614 -5.70 -1.53 -17.35
CA PRO A 614 -6.41 -0.30 -17.65
C PRO A 614 -7.63 -0.59 -18.54
N LEU A 615 -8.68 0.18 -18.27
CA LEU A 615 -9.94 0.19 -19.03
C LEU A 615 -9.90 1.11 -20.25
N LEU A 616 -9.04 2.12 -20.22
CA LEU A 616 -8.81 3.11 -21.28
C LEU A 616 -7.57 2.76 -22.09
#